data_AF-A0A1I8NZR7-F1
#
_entry.id   AF-A0A1I8NZR7-F1
#
_cell.length_a   1.000
_cell.length_b   1.000
_cell.length_c   1.000
_cell.angle_alpha   90.00
_cell.angle_beta   90.00
_cell.angle_gamma   90.00
#
_symmetry.space_group_name_H-M   'P 1'
#
loop_
_entity.id
_entity.type
_entity.pdbx_description
1 polymer ?
#
loop_
_entity_poly.entity_id
_entity_poly.type
_entity_poly.pdbx_seq_one_letter_code
_entity_poly.pdbx_strand_id
1 'polypeptide(L)'
;MFLISTIIHYAVALYKAFKKFLMGSFNSAPKINNTDSQDDGLDIPKGLSTPELLQHVKQLRGESQPPLLSRYFLKPMNSVISQDLTDGLRCLKLNSVSRVCSAPISDPNHIRLLQWNLLSQTLGQNNDGFVRCPEEALTWENRKFLIVQEILQNSPDILCLQEVDHFKFLQNILGSQNYEGIFFPKPDSPCLYIEENNGPDGCAIFFKRDRFDLRNFDTRILEVWRVQSNQVAIAVNLVVKQTGREICVCTTHLKARHGSLLSKLRNEQGRDLIRFVKPFAGDRALIICGDFNAEPTEPVYSTILNCEFLKLGSAYADIKGDSDECNNKNVKDQVANGCDKLQKSIQNEPAYTTWKIREDGEECHTIDYIFYTKDHLKVKNCLEFPHGDEIGLNRTPSFQYPSDHFSLICDFEIVDAAQTIHSQQEKNKIQ
;
A
#
# COMPACT_ATOMS: atom_id res chain seq x y z
N MET A 1 39.56 -30.52 -21.52
CA MET A 1 38.33 -31.23 -21.95
C MET A 1 37.65 -32.00 -20.82
N PHE A 2 38.38 -32.77 -19.99
CA PHE A 2 37.78 -33.54 -18.88
C PHE A 2 37.05 -32.69 -17.83
N LEU A 3 37.60 -31.54 -17.42
CA LEU A 3 36.99 -30.67 -16.40
C LEU A 3 35.60 -30.13 -16.80
N ILE A 4 35.43 -29.77 -18.08
CA ILE A 4 34.17 -29.23 -18.62
C ILE A 4 33.10 -30.32 -18.68
N SER A 5 33.49 -31.54 -19.03
CA SER A 5 32.56 -32.69 -19.06
C SER A 5 32.05 -33.05 -17.67
N THR A 6 32.90 -32.96 -16.64
CA THR A 6 32.53 -33.20 -15.24
C THR A 6 31.59 -32.11 -14.71
N ILE A 7 31.85 -30.84 -15.05
CA ILE A 7 30.99 -29.71 -14.67
C ILE A 7 29.60 -29.83 -15.33
N ILE A 8 29.54 -30.21 -16.62
CA ILE A 8 28.27 -30.43 -17.31
C ILE A 8 27.52 -31.61 -16.70
N HIS A 9 28.21 -32.71 -16.37
CA HIS A 9 27.57 -33.85 -15.69
C HIS A 9 27.00 -33.46 -14.32
N TYR A 10 27.73 -32.67 -13.53
CA TYR A 10 27.24 -32.18 -12.23
C TYR A 10 26.06 -31.21 -12.38
N ALA A 11 26.10 -30.30 -13.37
CA ALA A 11 25.01 -29.38 -13.65
C ALA A 11 23.74 -30.12 -14.10
N VAL A 12 23.87 -31.17 -14.92
CA VAL A 12 22.75 -32.01 -15.36
C VAL A 12 22.20 -32.86 -14.21
N ALA A 13 23.06 -33.36 -13.32
CA ALA A 13 22.64 -34.09 -12.13
C ALA A 13 21.90 -33.19 -11.13
N LEU A 14 22.41 -31.98 -10.89
CA LEU A 14 21.75 -30.96 -10.08
C LEU A 14 20.41 -30.55 -10.70
N TYR A 15 20.35 -30.31 -12.01
CA TYR A 15 19.11 -29.99 -12.70
C TYR A 15 18.08 -31.12 -12.60
N LYS A 16 18.49 -32.39 -12.72
CA LYS A 16 17.61 -33.54 -12.55
C LYS A 16 17.13 -33.71 -11.11
N ALA A 17 17.99 -33.47 -10.12
CA ALA A 17 17.62 -33.48 -8.70
C ALA A 17 16.65 -32.34 -8.36
N PHE A 18 16.89 -31.14 -8.90
CA PHE A 18 16.01 -29.97 -8.75
C PHE A 18 14.65 -30.22 -9.40
N LYS A 19 14.63 -30.82 -10.60
CA LYS A 19 13.40 -31.20 -11.30
C LYS A 19 12.60 -32.27 -10.54
N LYS A 20 13.27 -33.19 -9.82
CA LYS A 20 12.62 -34.21 -9.00
C LYS A 20 12.01 -33.62 -7.71
N PHE A 21 12.57 -32.54 -7.17
CA PHE A 21 11.98 -31.75 -6.08
C PHE A 21 10.79 -30.88 -6.56
N LEU A 22 10.85 -30.35 -7.79
CA LEU A 22 9.79 -29.55 -8.43
C LEU A 22 8.60 -30.37 -8.96
N MET A 23 8.64 -31.70 -8.90
CA MET A 23 7.52 -32.57 -9.27
C MET A 23 6.52 -32.80 -8.12
N GLY A 24 6.66 -32.08 -7.01
CA GLY A 24 5.54 -31.80 -6.12
C GLY A 24 4.55 -30.88 -6.83
N SER A 25 3.44 -31.46 -7.30
CA SER A 25 2.31 -30.71 -7.84
C SER A 25 1.82 -29.67 -6.82
N PHE A 26 2.09 -28.38 -7.07
CA PHE A 26 1.56 -27.24 -6.31
C PHE A 26 0.03 -27.03 -6.50
N ASN A 27 -0.73 -28.08 -6.82
CA ASN A 27 -2.19 -28.06 -6.98
C ASN A 27 -2.95 -28.44 -5.70
N SER A 28 -2.28 -28.66 -4.57
CA SER A 28 -2.97 -28.72 -3.28
C SER A 28 -2.86 -27.34 -2.63
N ALA A 29 -3.96 -26.60 -2.58
CA ALA A 29 -4.09 -25.52 -1.61
C ALA A 29 -3.64 -26.05 -0.24
N PRO A 30 -2.81 -25.32 0.53
CA PRO A 30 -2.40 -25.75 1.85
C PRO A 30 -3.66 -26.12 2.65
N LYS A 31 -3.69 -27.32 3.25
CA LYS A 31 -4.73 -27.63 4.24
C LYS A 31 -4.54 -26.62 5.36
N ILE A 32 -5.48 -25.69 5.49
CA ILE A 32 -5.57 -24.82 6.65
C ILE A 32 -5.88 -25.76 7.82
N ASN A 33 -4.86 -26.09 8.61
CA ASN A 33 -5.00 -27.01 9.75
C ASN A 33 -5.70 -26.36 10.95
N ASN A 34 -5.84 -25.04 10.93
CA ASN A 34 -6.45 -24.26 12.01
C ASN A 34 -7.86 -23.81 11.60
N THR A 35 -8.84 -23.98 12.48
CA THR A 35 -10.12 -23.28 12.41
C THR A 35 -9.92 -21.84 12.89
N ASP A 36 -10.32 -20.86 12.08
CA ASP A 36 -10.36 -19.44 12.46
C ASP A 36 -11.36 -19.22 13.59
N SER A 37 -10.86 -19.24 14.83
CA SER A 37 -11.65 -19.01 16.05
C SER A 37 -11.37 -17.66 16.71
N GLN A 38 -10.31 -16.95 16.29
CA GLN A 38 -9.94 -15.64 16.86
C GLN A 38 -10.93 -14.54 16.44
N ASP A 39 -11.64 -14.73 15.33
CA ASP A 39 -12.59 -13.76 14.79
C ASP A 39 -14.06 -14.12 15.04
N ASP A 40 -14.35 -15.26 15.67
CA ASP A 40 -15.71 -15.79 15.87
C ASP A 40 -16.54 -15.02 16.93
N GLY A 41 -15.88 -14.24 17.79
CA GLY A 41 -16.53 -13.41 18.82
C GLY A 41 -17.02 -12.03 18.33
N LEU A 42 -16.87 -11.72 17.04
CA LEU A 42 -17.14 -10.39 16.50
C LEU A 42 -18.64 -10.15 16.24
N ASP A 43 -19.36 -9.62 17.23
CA ASP A 43 -20.74 -9.15 17.04
C ASP A 43 -20.75 -7.65 16.72
N ILE A 44 -20.81 -7.31 15.42
CA ILE A 44 -20.93 -5.92 14.98
C ILE A 44 -22.42 -5.61 14.81
N PRO A 45 -22.95 -4.59 15.51
CA PRO A 45 -24.33 -4.15 15.29
C PRO A 45 -24.58 -3.84 13.81
N LYS A 46 -25.66 -4.38 13.27
CA LYS A 46 -25.99 -4.18 11.85
C LYS A 46 -26.47 -2.75 11.60
N GLY A 47 -26.07 -2.19 10.46
CA GLY A 47 -26.58 -0.91 9.98
C GLY A 47 -25.96 0.34 10.62
N LEU A 48 -24.85 0.20 11.36
CA LEU A 48 -24.11 1.35 11.87
C LEU A 48 -23.54 2.18 10.71
N SER A 49 -23.75 3.49 10.77
CA SER A 49 -23.01 4.44 9.95
C SER A 49 -21.51 4.42 10.30
N THR A 50 -20.65 4.92 9.41
CA THR A 50 -19.21 4.94 9.66
C THR A 50 -18.82 5.65 10.96
N PRO A 51 -19.38 6.82 11.33
CA PRO A 51 -19.10 7.45 12.63
C PRO A 51 -19.53 6.60 13.84
N GLU A 52 -20.67 5.93 13.75
CA GLU A 52 -21.17 5.05 14.83
C GLU A 52 -20.30 3.80 14.96
N LEU A 53 -19.89 3.18 13.85
CA LEU A 53 -18.95 2.06 13.87
C LEU A 53 -17.59 2.47 14.42
N LEU A 54 -17.08 3.64 14.02
CA LEU A 54 -15.83 4.18 14.54
C LEU A 54 -15.89 4.39 16.06
N GLN A 55 -17.02 4.90 16.58
CA GLN A 55 -17.25 5.03 18.01
C GLN A 55 -17.34 3.66 18.70
N HIS A 56 -18.04 2.70 18.10
CA HIS A 56 -18.17 1.35 18.62
C HIS A 56 -16.82 0.63 18.72
N VAL A 57 -15.99 0.71 17.67
CA VAL A 57 -14.63 0.15 17.65
C VAL A 57 -13.74 0.78 18.73
N LYS A 58 -13.86 2.09 18.96
CA LYS A 58 -13.15 2.77 20.06
C LYS A 58 -13.59 2.28 21.44
N GLN A 59 -14.89 1.99 21.61
CA GLN A 59 -15.42 1.43 22.86
C GLN A 59 -14.92 0.01 23.09
N LEU A 60 -14.93 -0.85 22.06
CA LEU A 60 -14.42 -2.22 22.14
C LEU A 60 -12.93 -2.28 22.51
N ARG A 61 -12.16 -1.29 22.08
CA ARG A 61 -10.73 -1.16 22.46
C ARG A 61 -10.52 -0.74 23.92
N GLY A 62 -11.50 -0.11 24.55
CA GLY A 62 -11.43 0.38 25.91
C GLY A 62 -10.84 1.79 26.04
N GLU A 63 -11.35 2.55 27.01
CA GLU A 63 -11.01 3.97 27.23
C GLU A 63 -9.63 4.20 27.84
N SER A 64 -9.02 3.16 28.44
CA SER A 64 -7.70 3.26 29.08
C SER A 64 -6.54 3.21 28.08
N GLN A 65 -6.79 2.79 26.83
CA GLN A 65 -5.77 2.64 25.81
C GLN A 65 -5.47 3.99 25.13
N PRO A 66 -4.20 4.33 24.84
CA PRO A 66 -3.85 5.62 24.25
C PRO A 66 -4.48 5.77 22.86
N PRO A 67 -4.84 6.97 22.38
CA PRO A 67 -5.49 7.10 21.07
C PRO A 67 -4.55 6.67 19.94
N LEU A 68 -5.15 6.20 18.82
CA LEU A 68 -4.45 5.99 17.56
C LEU A 68 -3.68 7.27 17.18
N LEU A 69 -2.44 7.10 16.72
CA LEU A 69 -1.58 8.19 16.29
C LEU A 69 -2.28 9.05 15.23
N SER A 70 -2.40 10.35 15.51
CA SER A 70 -3.08 11.30 14.61
C SER A 70 -2.16 11.72 13.48
N ARG A 71 -2.72 11.82 12.27
CA ARG A 71 -2.00 12.21 11.05
C ARG A 71 -2.86 13.18 10.24
N TYR A 72 -2.21 13.95 9.39
CA TYR A 72 -2.83 15.06 8.67
C TYR A 72 -2.48 14.99 7.19
N PHE A 73 -3.37 15.47 6.32
CA PHE A 73 -3.05 15.57 4.89
C PHE A 73 -2.19 16.81 4.61
N LEU A 74 -1.23 16.67 3.69
CA LEU A 74 -0.26 17.72 3.33
C LEU A 74 -0.91 19.05 2.91
N LYS A 75 -2.02 18.97 2.17
CA LYS A 75 -2.82 20.13 1.75
C LYS A 75 -4.15 20.10 2.51
N PRO A 76 -4.37 20.94 3.54
CA PRO A 76 -5.69 21.01 4.19
C PRO A 76 -6.75 21.42 3.16
N MET A 77 -7.92 20.74 3.13
CA MET A 77 -8.98 21.02 2.14
C MET A 77 -9.51 22.47 2.15
N ASN A 78 -9.21 23.25 3.19
CA ASN A 78 -9.62 24.65 3.32
C ASN A 78 -9.02 25.59 2.26
N SER A 79 -8.07 25.15 1.43
CA SER A 79 -7.56 25.98 0.32
C SER A 79 -8.42 25.92 -0.95
N VAL A 80 -9.46 25.08 -0.99
CA VAL A 80 -10.33 24.93 -2.18
C VAL A 80 -11.67 25.66 -2.02
N ILE A 81 -12.05 26.07 -0.81
CA ILE A 81 -13.32 26.77 -0.55
C ILE A 81 -13.05 28.07 0.23
N SER A 82 -13.34 29.18 -0.43
CA SER A 82 -13.54 30.56 0.06
C SER A 82 -12.35 31.53 -0.01
N GLN A 83 -12.58 32.59 -0.80
CA GLN A 83 -11.80 33.82 -0.93
C GLN A 83 -12.30 34.91 0.03
N ASP A 84 -13.02 34.55 1.12
CA ASP A 84 -13.64 35.52 2.02
C ASP A 84 -12.96 35.58 3.38
N LEU A 85 -12.36 36.75 3.66
CA LEU A 85 -11.53 37.07 4.83
C LEU A 85 -12.29 37.03 6.18
N THR A 86 -13.61 36.89 6.17
CA THR A 86 -14.45 36.93 7.38
C THR A 86 -14.62 35.60 8.10
N ASP A 87 -14.26 34.46 7.48
CA ASP A 87 -14.37 33.13 8.09
C ASP A 87 -13.19 32.75 9.00
N GLY A 88 -12.09 33.52 8.97
CA GLY A 88 -10.85 33.21 9.67
C GLY A 88 -10.98 33.05 11.19
N LEU A 89 -11.91 33.75 11.85
CA LEU A 89 -12.12 33.67 13.30
C LEU A 89 -13.03 32.52 13.73
N ARG A 90 -13.94 32.04 12.87
CA ARG A 90 -14.76 30.84 13.16
C ARG A 90 -13.97 29.56 12.92
N CYS A 91 -13.03 29.55 11.96
CA CYS A 91 -12.14 28.42 11.68
C CYS A 91 -11.18 28.08 12.83
N LEU A 92 -10.78 29.05 13.66
CA LEU A 92 -9.81 28.83 14.73
C LEU A 92 -10.30 27.88 15.85
N LYS A 93 -11.61 27.74 16.07
CA LYS A 93 -12.18 26.83 17.09
C LYS A 93 -12.51 25.42 16.58
N LEU A 94 -12.59 25.20 15.27
CA LEU A 94 -12.87 23.90 14.64
C LEU A 94 -11.58 23.11 14.27
N ASN A 95 -10.42 23.75 14.41
CA ASN A 95 -9.12 23.28 13.89
C ASN A 95 -8.52 22.03 14.56
N SER A 96 -8.97 21.61 15.73
CA SER A 96 -8.45 20.37 16.35
C SER A 96 -9.09 19.11 15.79
N VAL A 97 -10.36 19.18 15.34
CA VAL A 97 -11.11 18.04 14.80
C VAL A 97 -11.12 18.04 13.27
N SER A 98 -11.16 19.22 12.63
CA SER A 98 -11.23 19.32 11.16
C SER A 98 -9.90 19.08 10.43
N ARG A 99 -8.78 19.02 11.15
CA ARG A 99 -7.47 18.73 10.55
C ARG A 99 -7.22 17.22 10.44
N VAL A 100 -7.68 16.44 11.41
CA VAL A 100 -7.37 15.00 11.54
C VAL A 100 -8.06 14.15 10.46
N CYS A 101 -9.21 14.61 9.96
CA CYS A 101 -10.00 13.88 8.96
C CYS A 101 -10.28 14.77 7.76
N SER A 102 -9.63 14.53 6.62
CA SER A 102 -10.11 15.10 5.36
C SER A 102 -11.46 14.44 5.05
N ALA A 103 -12.55 15.22 5.08
CA ALA A 103 -13.88 14.71 4.76
C ALA A 103 -13.86 13.93 3.42
N PRO A 104 -14.63 12.84 3.29
CA PRO A 104 -14.71 12.09 2.04
C PRO A 104 -15.10 13.03 0.90
N ILE A 105 -14.35 13.01 -0.20
CA ILE A 105 -14.65 13.82 -1.38
C ILE A 105 -15.68 13.07 -2.21
N SER A 106 -16.89 13.62 -2.33
CA SER A 106 -18.00 13.02 -3.07
C SER A 106 -17.94 13.23 -4.59
N ASP A 107 -16.80 13.67 -5.11
CA ASP A 107 -16.59 13.89 -6.54
C ASP A 107 -16.36 12.55 -7.25
N PRO A 108 -17.13 12.20 -8.30
CA PRO A 108 -16.93 10.97 -9.05
C PRO A 108 -15.60 10.90 -9.80
N ASN A 109 -14.92 12.03 -9.98
CA ASN A 109 -13.56 12.08 -10.53
C ASN A 109 -12.49 11.85 -9.47
N HIS A 110 -12.86 11.90 -8.19
CA HIS A 110 -11.94 11.74 -7.10
C HIS A 110 -11.88 10.30 -6.59
N ILE A 111 -10.67 9.81 -6.32
CA ILE A 111 -10.44 8.48 -5.71
C ILE A 111 -9.48 8.65 -4.55
N ARG A 112 -9.91 8.29 -3.34
CA ARG A 112 -9.01 8.10 -2.20
C ARG A 112 -8.53 6.65 -2.17
N LEU A 113 -7.23 6.45 -2.27
CA LEU A 113 -6.60 5.13 -2.16
C LEU A 113 -5.80 5.04 -0.85
N LEU A 114 -5.98 3.95 -0.12
CA LEU A 114 -5.15 3.57 1.03
C LEU A 114 -4.31 2.34 0.66
N GLN A 115 -3.01 2.39 0.91
CA GLN A 115 -2.12 1.22 0.89
C GLN A 115 -1.52 1.01 2.28
N TRP A 116 -1.47 -0.25 2.75
CA TRP A 116 -0.91 -0.53 4.06
C TRP A 116 -0.48 -1.99 4.26
N ASN A 117 0.76 -2.21 4.71
CA ASN A 117 1.19 -3.49 5.28
C ASN A 117 0.70 -3.55 6.75
N LEU A 118 -0.12 -4.57 7.08
CA LEU A 118 -0.79 -4.66 8.38
C LEU A 118 0.05 -5.27 9.50
N LEU A 119 1.21 -5.84 9.18
CA LEU A 119 1.96 -6.74 10.06
C LEU A 119 1.11 -7.97 10.45
N SER A 120 1.37 -9.10 9.79
CA SER A 120 0.69 -10.37 10.13
C SER A 120 0.95 -10.76 11.58
N GLN A 121 0.02 -11.48 12.20
CA GLN A 121 0.11 -11.90 13.61
C GLN A 121 1.38 -12.71 13.89
N THR A 122 1.81 -13.51 12.92
CA THR A 122 3.01 -14.34 13.04
C THR A 122 4.29 -13.55 13.06
N LEU A 123 4.39 -12.56 12.17
CA LEU A 123 5.55 -11.68 12.12
C LEU A 123 5.57 -10.82 13.38
N GLY A 124 4.41 -10.29 13.79
CA GLY A 124 4.23 -9.50 15.01
C GLY A 124 4.75 -10.17 16.28
N GLN A 125 4.42 -11.43 16.56
CA GLN A 125 4.76 -12.04 17.86
C GLN A 125 6.04 -12.89 17.88
N ASN A 126 6.41 -13.53 16.77
CA ASN A 126 7.37 -14.64 16.84
C ASN A 126 8.63 -14.49 15.98
N ASN A 127 8.54 -13.75 14.87
CA ASN A 127 9.60 -13.80 13.85
C ASN A 127 10.38 -12.50 13.67
N ASP A 128 9.81 -11.35 14.05
CA ASP A 128 10.40 -10.06 13.71
C ASP A 128 11.12 -9.33 14.85
N GLY A 129 10.96 -9.78 16.10
CA GLY A 129 11.80 -9.34 17.22
C GLY A 129 11.67 -7.85 17.58
N PHE A 130 10.44 -7.35 17.75
CA PHE A 130 10.17 -5.95 18.13
C PHE A 130 10.57 -5.64 19.58
N VAL A 131 11.87 -5.48 19.86
CA VAL A 131 12.45 -5.38 21.21
C VAL A 131 12.01 -4.17 22.05
N ARG A 132 11.38 -3.16 21.43
CA ARG A 132 10.84 -1.97 22.12
C ARG A 132 9.31 -1.93 22.17
N CYS A 133 8.64 -2.89 21.53
CA CYS A 133 7.19 -2.99 21.56
C CYS A 133 6.77 -3.87 22.75
N PRO A 134 5.82 -3.43 23.59
CA PRO A 134 5.20 -4.32 24.58
C PRO A 134 4.53 -5.51 23.88
N GLU A 135 4.76 -6.74 24.36
CA GLU A 135 4.20 -7.96 23.76
C GLU A 135 2.67 -7.91 23.63
N GLU A 136 2.00 -7.31 24.62
CA GLU A 136 0.55 -7.10 24.58
C GLU A 136 0.13 -6.25 23.38
N ALA A 137 0.89 -5.22 23.01
CA ALA A 137 0.57 -4.38 21.85
C ALA A 137 0.70 -5.13 20.50
N LEU A 138 1.41 -6.27 20.47
CA LEU A 138 1.58 -7.11 19.29
C LEU A 138 0.44 -8.12 19.10
N THR A 139 -0.42 -8.32 20.10
CA THR A 139 -1.52 -9.27 20.00
C THR A 139 -2.57 -8.80 18.99
N TRP A 140 -3.20 -9.74 18.27
CA TRP A 140 -4.29 -9.43 17.35
C TRP A 140 -5.42 -8.64 18.03
N GLU A 141 -5.76 -9.02 19.27
CA GLU A 141 -6.78 -8.35 20.08
C GLU A 141 -6.54 -6.86 20.26
N ASN A 142 -5.29 -6.44 20.49
CA ASN A 142 -4.95 -5.03 20.66
C ASN A 142 -4.79 -4.29 19.32
N ARG A 143 -4.40 -4.99 18.25
CA ARG A 143 -4.13 -4.38 16.94
C ARG A 143 -5.39 -4.22 16.08
N LYS A 144 -6.30 -5.19 16.07
CA LYS A 144 -7.43 -5.27 15.12
C LYS A 144 -8.32 -4.03 15.08
N PHE A 145 -8.63 -3.47 16.25
CA PHE A 145 -9.49 -2.28 16.34
C PHE A 145 -8.75 -0.99 15.98
N LEU A 146 -7.44 -0.91 16.19
CA LEU A 146 -6.63 0.20 15.69
C LEU A 146 -6.53 0.17 14.15
N ILE A 147 -6.39 -1.02 13.56
CA ILE A 147 -6.38 -1.22 12.11
C ILE A 147 -7.70 -0.72 11.51
N VAL A 148 -8.82 -1.15 12.09
CA VAL A 148 -10.15 -0.70 11.65
C VAL A 148 -10.32 0.81 11.84
N GLN A 149 -9.87 1.35 12.98
CA GLN A 149 -9.95 2.78 13.25
C GLN A 149 -9.18 3.59 12.18
N GLU A 150 -7.95 3.20 11.85
CA GLU A 150 -7.11 3.86 10.82
C GLU A 150 -7.81 3.84 9.45
N ILE A 151 -8.43 2.72 9.09
CA ILE A 151 -9.17 2.59 7.83
C ILE A 151 -10.42 3.49 7.83
N LEU A 152 -11.27 3.37 8.84
CA LEU A 152 -12.58 4.03 8.86
C LEU A 152 -12.46 5.57 8.98
N GLN A 153 -11.51 6.06 9.77
CA GLN A 153 -11.31 7.51 9.94
C GLN A 153 -10.86 8.20 8.64
N ASN A 154 -10.13 7.48 7.79
CA ASN A 154 -9.66 8.00 6.51
C ASN A 154 -10.67 7.78 5.36
N SER A 155 -11.63 6.86 5.54
CA SER A 155 -12.71 6.52 4.60
C SER A 155 -12.25 6.36 3.13
N PRO A 156 -11.24 5.52 2.85
CA PRO A 156 -10.74 5.31 1.51
C PRO A 156 -11.82 4.75 0.57
N ASP A 157 -11.65 4.95 -0.74
CA ASP A 157 -12.55 4.38 -1.74
C ASP A 157 -12.07 3.00 -2.18
N ILE A 158 -10.75 2.82 -2.22
CA ILE A 158 -10.05 1.58 -2.52
C ILE A 158 -8.92 1.38 -1.50
N LEU A 159 -8.75 0.16 -1.01
CA LEU A 159 -7.72 -0.23 -0.04
C LEU A 159 -6.87 -1.36 -0.61
N CYS A 160 -5.57 -1.27 -0.45
CA CYS A 160 -4.60 -2.26 -0.87
C CYS A 160 -3.76 -2.69 0.33
N LEU A 161 -3.97 -3.90 0.82
CA LEU A 161 -3.40 -4.39 2.08
C LEU A 161 -2.40 -5.52 1.83
N GLN A 162 -1.33 -5.54 2.61
CA GLN A 162 -0.32 -6.61 2.64
C GLN A 162 -0.27 -7.25 4.03
N GLU A 163 0.24 -8.48 4.10
CA GLU A 163 0.32 -9.29 5.33
C GLU A 163 -1.03 -9.51 6.00
N VAL A 164 -2.08 -9.70 5.20
CA VAL A 164 -3.42 -9.98 5.71
C VAL A 164 -3.55 -11.46 6.03
N ASP A 165 -3.63 -11.82 7.30
CA ASP A 165 -3.95 -13.16 7.81
C ASP A 165 -5.34 -13.24 8.46
N HIS A 166 -5.93 -12.10 8.83
CA HIS A 166 -7.30 -11.99 9.36
C HIS A 166 -8.30 -11.43 8.34
N PHE A 167 -8.34 -12.01 7.13
CA PHE A 167 -9.19 -11.48 6.05
C PHE A 167 -10.69 -11.56 6.39
N LYS A 168 -11.17 -12.62 7.05
CA LYS A 168 -12.59 -12.80 7.41
C LYS A 168 -13.08 -11.69 8.34
N PHE A 169 -12.29 -11.33 9.35
CA PHE A 169 -12.56 -10.17 10.21
C PHE A 169 -12.70 -8.88 9.39
N LEU A 170 -11.71 -8.57 8.54
CA LEU A 170 -11.75 -7.37 7.69
C LEU A 170 -12.95 -7.38 6.74
N GLN A 171 -13.25 -8.52 6.13
CA GLN A 171 -14.39 -8.70 5.23
C GLN A 171 -15.71 -8.44 5.94
N ASN A 172 -15.87 -8.94 7.16
CA ASN A 172 -17.09 -8.72 7.95
C ASN A 172 -17.27 -7.25 8.34
N ILE A 173 -16.23 -6.63 8.92
CA ILE A 173 -16.33 -5.25 9.42
C ILE A 173 -16.39 -4.22 8.29
N LEU A 174 -15.54 -4.33 7.27
CA LEU A 174 -15.57 -3.42 6.12
C LEU A 174 -16.78 -3.71 5.23
N GLY A 175 -17.24 -4.95 5.16
CA GLY A 175 -18.48 -5.32 4.46
C GLY A 175 -19.70 -4.57 4.98
N SER A 176 -19.77 -4.33 6.30
CA SER A 176 -20.81 -3.49 6.93
C SER A 176 -20.76 -2.03 6.48
N GLN A 177 -19.62 -1.58 5.97
CA GLN A 177 -19.35 -0.23 5.47
C GLN A 177 -19.28 -0.17 3.94
N ASN A 178 -20.02 -1.06 3.26
CA ASN A 178 -20.13 -1.16 1.81
C ASN A 178 -18.85 -1.58 1.06
N TYR A 179 -17.78 -2.01 1.72
CA TYR A 179 -16.64 -2.56 1.01
C TYR A 179 -16.93 -3.99 0.52
N GLU A 180 -16.33 -4.34 -0.60
CA GLU A 180 -16.14 -5.71 -1.07
C GLU A 180 -14.64 -5.98 -1.15
N GLY A 181 -14.23 -7.19 -0.78
CA GLY A 181 -12.82 -7.57 -0.65
C GLY A 181 -12.44 -8.78 -1.47
N ILE A 182 -11.25 -8.74 -2.06
CA ILE A 182 -10.60 -9.86 -2.74
C ILE A 182 -9.30 -10.15 -1.99
N PHE A 183 -9.04 -11.43 -1.71
CA PHE A 183 -7.86 -11.90 -0.98
C PHE A 183 -7.09 -12.94 -1.80
N PHE A 184 -5.77 -12.87 -1.75
CA PHE A 184 -4.90 -13.87 -2.36
C PHE A 184 -3.75 -14.22 -1.41
N PRO A 185 -3.72 -15.45 -0.84
CA PRO A 185 -2.73 -15.86 0.13
C PRO A 185 -1.38 -16.16 -0.53
N LYS A 186 -0.30 -16.00 0.24
CA LYS A 186 1.02 -16.53 -0.15
C LYS A 186 0.98 -18.06 -0.17
N PRO A 187 1.64 -18.72 -1.15
CA PRO A 187 1.68 -20.18 -1.23
C PRO A 187 2.26 -20.87 0.03
N ASP A 188 3.33 -20.32 0.59
CA ASP A 188 4.03 -20.81 1.78
C ASP A 188 4.21 -19.65 2.78
N SER A 189 3.17 -19.39 3.56
CA SER A 189 3.17 -18.31 4.55
C SER A 189 3.73 -18.81 5.89
N PRO A 190 4.57 -18.00 6.58
CA PRO A 190 4.96 -18.27 7.97
C PRO A 190 3.75 -18.48 8.90
N CYS A 191 2.64 -17.82 8.58
CA CYS A 191 1.38 -17.87 9.34
C CYS A 191 0.74 -19.26 9.39
N LEU A 192 1.13 -20.18 8.50
CA LEU A 192 0.69 -21.58 8.54
C LEU A 192 1.31 -22.38 9.69
N TYR A 193 2.40 -21.89 10.29
CA TYR A 193 3.17 -22.62 11.30
C TYR A 193 2.88 -22.14 12.72
N ILE A 194 1.96 -21.18 12.89
CA ILE A 194 1.50 -20.74 14.20
C ILE A 194 0.25 -21.52 14.61
N GLU A 195 0.28 -22.07 15.82
CA GLU A 195 -0.91 -22.66 16.45
C GLU A 195 -1.98 -21.58 16.65
N GLU A 196 -3.24 -21.91 16.33
CA GLU A 196 -4.41 -21.01 16.48
C GLU A 196 -4.46 -19.78 15.56
N ASN A 197 -3.55 -19.65 14.59
CA ASN A 197 -3.61 -18.56 13.61
C ASN A 197 -4.61 -18.84 12.46
N ASN A 198 -5.12 -17.76 11.84
CA ASN A 198 -6.24 -17.74 10.88
C ASN A 198 -5.90 -18.15 9.43
N GLY A 199 -4.74 -18.75 9.21
CA GLY A 199 -4.29 -19.24 7.90
C GLY A 199 -3.12 -18.44 7.33
N PRO A 200 -2.80 -18.62 6.04
CA PRO A 200 -1.67 -17.94 5.42
C PRO A 200 -1.92 -16.44 5.27
N ASP A 201 -0.89 -15.61 5.52
CA ASP A 201 -0.91 -14.20 5.14
C ASP A 201 -0.93 -14.03 3.62
N GLY A 202 -1.40 -12.86 3.16
CA GLY A 202 -1.47 -12.54 1.74
C GLY A 202 -1.67 -11.07 1.46
N CYS A 203 -2.09 -10.77 0.24
CA CYS A 203 -2.54 -9.44 -0.14
C CYS A 203 -4.07 -9.40 -0.21
N ALA A 204 -4.65 -8.23 0.05
CA ALA A 204 -6.07 -7.98 -0.16
C ALA A 204 -6.31 -6.65 -0.88
N ILE A 205 -7.36 -6.58 -1.70
CA ILE A 205 -7.91 -5.33 -2.22
C ILE A 205 -9.36 -5.21 -1.79
N PHE A 206 -9.72 -4.07 -1.20
CA PHE A 206 -11.11 -3.71 -0.90
C PHE A 206 -11.54 -2.48 -1.70
N PHE A 207 -12.81 -2.39 -2.09
CA PHE A 207 -13.36 -1.22 -2.77
C PHE A 207 -14.83 -0.99 -2.38
N LYS A 208 -15.27 0.27 -2.39
CA LYS A 208 -16.65 0.66 -2.07
C LYS A 208 -17.64 0.23 -3.16
N ARG A 209 -18.57 -0.68 -2.83
CA ARG A 209 -19.60 -1.23 -3.74
C ARG A 209 -20.60 -0.17 -4.22
N ASP A 210 -20.82 0.88 -3.45
CA ASP A 210 -21.68 2.00 -3.83
C ASP A 210 -21.00 2.97 -4.81
N ARG A 211 -19.67 2.89 -4.96
CA ARG A 211 -18.88 3.74 -5.86
C ARG A 211 -18.39 3.01 -7.12
N PHE A 212 -18.08 1.72 -7.00
CA PHE A 212 -17.48 0.94 -8.08
C PHE A 212 -18.27 -0.32 -8.39
N ASP A 213 -18.28 -0.70 -9.67
CA ASP A 213 -18.58 -2.06 -10.11
C ASP A 213 -17.26 -2.79 -10.43
N LEU A 214 -17.14 -4.03 -9.97
CA LEU A 214 -16.02 -4.90 -10.32
C LEU A 214 -16.21 -5.41 -11.75
N ARG A 215 -15.29 -5.04 -12.66
CA ARG A 215 -15.31 -5.54 -14.04
C ARG A 215 -14.68 -6.93 -14.13
N ASN A 216 -13.48 -7.08 -13.59
CA ASN A 216 -12.76 -8.34 -13.44
C ASN A 216 -11.59 -8.16 -12.47
N PHE A 217 -11.03 -9.27 -12.01
CA PHE A 217 -9.79 -9.31 -11.25
C PHE A 217 -8.92 -10.47 -11.72
N ASP A 218 -7.62 -10.39 -11.45
CA ASP A 218 -6.68 -11.48 -11.67
C ASP A 218 -5.64 -11.50 -10.53
N THR A 219 -5.04 -12.66 -10.33
CA THR A 219 -4.03 -12.88 -9.28
C THR A 219 -2.78 -13.52 -9.84
N ARG A 220 -1.64 -13.22 -9.23
CA ARG A 220 -0.34 -13.67 -9.73
C ARG A 220 0.57 -14.07 -8.58
N ILE A 221 1.05 -15.31 -8.61
CA ILE A 221 2.29 -15.67 -7.90
C ILE A 221 3.44 -15.15 -8.77
N LEU A 222 4.18 -14.16 -8.26
CA LEU A 222 5.23 -13.48 -9.00
C LEU A 222 6.37 -14.43 -9.31
N GLU A 223 6.86 -14.38 -10.53
CA GLU A 223 7.98 -15.18 -10.98
C GLU A 223 9.32 -14.46 -10.87
N VAL A 224 10.35 -15.22 -10.56
CA VAL A 224 11.75 -14.82 -10.61
C VAL A 224 12.43 -15.77 -11.58
N TRP A 225 12.96 -15.23 -12.69
CA TRP A 225 13.56 -16.04 -13.77
C TRP A 225 12.66 -17.20 -14.25
N ARG A 226 11.35 -16.93 -14.40
CA ARG A 226 10.31 -17.88 -14.85
C ARG A 226 9.99 -19.01 -13.87
N VAL A 227 10.38 -18.85 -12.61
CA VAL A 227 10.03 -19.77 -11.53
C VAL A 227 9.16 -19.04 -10.53
N GLN A 228 8.04 -19.64 -10.14
CA GLN A 228 7.16 -19.07 -9.13
C GLN A 228 7.94 -18.82 -7.84
N SER A 229 7.85 -17.60 -7.34
CA SER A 229 8.32 -17.24 -6.01
C SER A 229 7.23 -17.51 -4.97
N ASN A 230 7.39 -16.95 -3.76
CA ASN A 230 6.34 -16.97 -2.74
C ASN A 230 5.56 -15.65 -2.65
N GLN A 231 5.92 -14.66 -3.47
CA GLN A 231 5.31 -13.34 -3.42
C GLN A 231 4.15 -13.25 -4.41
N VAL A 232 3.16 -12.45 -4.07
CA VAL A 232 1.88 -12.42 -4.77
C VAL A 232 1.46 -11.01 -5.16
N ALA A 233 0.60 -10.92 -6.17
CA ALA A 233 -0.06 -9.69 -6.59
C ALA A 233 -1.53 -9.94 -6.91
N ILE A 234 -2.35 -8.91 -6.70
CA ILE A 234 -3.75 -8.87 -7.11
C ILE A 234 -3.91 -7.64 -8.01
N ALA A 235 -4.62 -7.77 -9.13
CA ALA A 235 -5.04 -6.65 -9.94
C ALA A 235 -6.56 -6.67 -10.12
N VAL A 236 -7.21 -5.52 -10.00
CA VAL A 236 -8.66 -5.35 -10.20
C VAL A 236 -8.90 -4.26 -11.25
N ASN A 237 -9.86 -4.48 -12.14
CA ASN A 237 -10.42 -3.42 -12.97
C ASN A 237 -11.79 -3.04 -12.42
N LEU A 238 -11.94 -1.77 -12.08
CA LEU A 238 -13.13 -1.19 -11.47
C LEU A 238 -13.75 -0.17 -12.41
N VAL A 239 -15.08 -0.14 -12.47
CA VAL A 239 -15.86 0.87 -13.18
C VAL A 239 -16.44 1.85 -12.17
N VAL A 240 -16.16 3.15 -12.31
CA VAL A 240 -16.74 4.19 -11.47
C VAL A 240 -18.22 4.37 -11.85
N LYS A 241 -19.15 4.01 -10.96
CA LYS A 241 -20.60 3.95 -11.25
C LYS A 241 -21.17 5.22 -11.85
N GLN A 242 -20.75 6.37 -11.32
CA GLN A 242 -21.30 7.66 -11.70
C GLN A 242 -20.79 8.17 -13.06
N THR A 243 -19.59 7.76 -13.50
CA THR A 243 -18.97 8.28 -14.74
C THR A 243 -18.76 7.22 -15.81
N GLY A 244 -18.87 5.94 -15.47
CA GLY A 244 -18.55 4.83 -16.37
C GLY A 244 -17.05 4.69 -16.67
N ARG A 245 -16.18 5.52 -16.10
CA ARG A 245 -14.73 5.45 -16.32
C ARG A 245 -14.13 4.26 -15.58
N GLU A 246 -13.04 3.75 -16.13
CA GLU A 246 -12.40 2.54 -15.63
C GLU A 246 -11.02 2.82 -15.06
N ILE A 247 -10.72 2.16 -13.95
CA ILE A 247 -9.42 2.20 -13.28
C ILE A 247 -8.95 0.78 -12.98
N CYS A 248 -7.67 0.53 -13.19
CA CYS A 248 -6.97 -0.66 -12.75
C CYS A 248 -6.21 -0.35 -11.47
N VAL A 249 -6.32 -1.22 -10.46
CA VAL A 249 -5.57 -1.11 -9.21
C VAL A 249 -4.87 -2.43 -8.94
N CYS A 250 -3.57 -2.36 -8.66
CA CYS A 250 -2.75 -3.51 -8.35
C CYS A 250 -2.06 -3.34 -6.99
N THR A 251 -2.09 -4.40 -6.18
CA THR A 251 -1.36 -4.50 -4.91
C THR A 251 -0.36 -5.65 -4.97
N THR A 252 0.78 -5.49 -4.31
CA THR A 252 1.76 -6.58 -4.14
C THR A 252 2.52 -6.47 -2.82
N HIS A 253 3.22 -7.54 -2.46
CA HIS A 253 4.21 -7.57 -1.40
C HIS A 253 5.44 -8.28 -1.96
N LEU A 254 6.57 -7.59 -2.12
CA LEU A 254 7.81 -8.16 -2.66
C LEU A 254 8.68 -8.79 -1.56
N LYS A 255 9.75 -9.48 -1.98
CA LYS A 255 10.59 -10.24 -1.04
C LYS A 255 11.33 -9.31 -0.06
N ALA A 256 11.02 -9.48 1.23
CA ALA A 256 11.71 -8.86 2.36
C ALA A 256 13.18 -9.28 2.54
N ARG A 257 13.85 -8.57 3.46
CA ARG A 257 15.28 -8.65 3.85
C ARG A 257 16.26 -7.98 2.88
N HIS A 258 17.40 -7.57 3.41
CA HIS A 258 18.46 -6.87 2.67
C HIS A 258 19.52 -7.81 2.10
N GLY A 259 20.14 -7.39 1.01
CA GLY A 259 21.25 -8.10 0.36
C GLY A 259 21.21 -7.97 -1.14
N SER A 260 22.38 -7.95 -1.78
CA SER A 260 22.50 -7.72 -3.23
C SER A 260 21.77 -8.75 -4.09
N LEU A 261 21.68 -10.01 -3.63
CA LEU A 261 20.88 -11.05 -4.27
C LEU A 261 19.37 -10.79 -4.14
N LEU A 262 18.92 -10.35 -2.97
CA LEU A 262 17.51 -10.06 -2.71
C LEU A 262 17.04 -8.83 -3.48
N SER A 263 17.89 -7.81 -3.61
CA SER A 263 17.61 -6.65 -4.47
C SER A 263 17.42 -7.06 -5.94
N LYS A 264 18.25 -7.96 -6.48
CA LYS A 264 18.06 -8.53 -7.82
C LYS A 264 16.77 -9.35 -7.93
N LEU A 265 16.44 -10.11 -6.88
CA LEU A 265 15.22 -10.90 -6.82
C LEU A 265 13.98 -10.00 -6.86
N ARG A 266 13.91 -8.96 -6.01
CA ARG A 266 12.84 -7.95 -6.03
C ARG A 266 12.72 -7.27 -7.38
N ASN A 267 13.85 -6.97 -8.02
CA ASN A 267 13.84 -6.39 -9.36
C ASN A 267 13.24 -7.32 -10.41
N GLU A 268 13.50 -8.63 -10.36
CA GLU A 268 12.81 -9.60 -11.23
C GLU A 268 11.31 -9.72 -10.91
N GLN A 269 10.94 -9.68 -9.63
CA GLN A 269 9.53 -9.66 -9.22
C GLN A 269 8.81 -8.43 -9.75
N GLY A 270 9.42 -7.24 -9.67
CA GLY A 270 8.87 -6.02 -10.26
C GLY A 270 8.74 -6.09 -11.79
N ARG A 271 9.67 -6.78 -12.48
CA ARG A 271 9.54 -7.04 -13.92
C ARG A 271 8.35 -7.94 -14.23
N ASP A 272 8.15 -9.00 -13.46
CA ASP A 272 7.00 -9.89 -13.64
C ASP A 272 5.68 -9.19 -13.30
N LEU A 273 5.65 -8.38 -12.23
CA LEU A 273 4.52 -7.53 -11.87
C LEU A 273 4.10 -6.62 -13.03
N ILE A 274 5.05 -5.93 -13.66
CA ILE A 274 4.78 -5.07 -14.83
C ILE A 274 4.24 -5.88 -16.01
N ARG A 275 4.82 -7.06 -16.29
CA ARG A 275 4.35 -7.96 -17.36
C ARG A 275 2.94 -8.49 -17.12
N PHE A 276 2.58 -8.69 -15.86
CA PHE A 276 1.25 -9.12 -15.43
C PHE A 276 0.24 -7.97 -15.55
N VAL A 277 0.52 -6.82 -14.92
CA VAL A 277 -0.46 -5.74 -14.78
C VAL A 277 -0.69 -4.97 -16.08
N LYS A 278 0.33 -4.79 -16.92
CA LYS A 278 0.21 -4.01 -18.17
C LYS A 278 -0.88 -4.55 -19.12
N PRO A 279 -0.87 -5.82 -19.55
CA PRO A 279 -1.93 -6.35 -20.42
C PRO A 279 -3.28 -6.41 -19.71
N PHE A 280 -3.29 -6.65 -18.38
CA PHE A 280 -4.53 -6.71 -17.61
C PHE A 280 -5.23 -5.35 -17.48
N ALA A 281 -4.45 -4.27 -17.26
CA ALA A 281 -4.94 -2.91 -17.18
C ALA A 281 -5.43 -2.39 -18.55
N GLY A 282 -4.72 -2.73 -19.63
CA GLY A 282 -4.96 -2.14 -20.95
C GLY A 282 -4.69 -0.63 -20.94
N ASP A 283 -5.60 0.16 -21.52
CA ASP A 283 -5.47 1.62 -21.59
C ASP A 283 -6.09 2.37 -20.40
N ARG A 284 -6.49 1.65 -19.33
CA ARG A 284 -7.13 2.25 -18.15
C ARG A 284 -6.15 3.13 -17.38
N ALA A 285 -6.70 4.05 -16.58
CA ALA A 285 -5.95 4.62 -15.45
C ALA A 285 -5.42 3.46 -14.59
N LEU A 286 -4.14 3.50 -14.19
CA LEU A 286 -3.53 2.43 -13.40
C LEU A 286 -2.86 2.98 -12.15
N ILE A 287 -3.12 2.32 -11.01
CA ILE A 287 -2.39 2.47 -9.75
C ILE A 287 -1.73 1.14 -9.40
N ILE A 288 -0.44 1.13 -9.11
CA ILE A 288 0.30 -0.01 -8.56
C ILE A 288 0.83 0.39 -7.19
N CYS A 289 0.51 -0.35 -6.15
CA CYS A 289 0.95 -0.04 -4.80
C CYS A 289 1.32 -1.27 -4.00
N GLY A 290 1.97 -1.07 -2.86
CA GLY A 290 2.26 -2.12 -1.90
C GLY A 290 3.59 -1.96 -1.22
N ASP A 291 3.98 -3.01 -0.50
CA ASP A 291 5.28 -3.13 0.14
C ASP A 291 6.28 -3.75 -0.83
N PHE A 292 7.19 -2.92 -1.35
CA PHE A 292 8.22 -3.36 -2.28
C PHE A 292 9.47 -3.88 -1.58
N ASN A 293 9.58 -3.73 -0.25
CA ASN A 293 10.76 -4.11 0.53
C ASN A 293 12.08 -3.59 -0.08
N ALA A 294 12.01 -2.43 -0.75
CA ALA A 294 13.09 -1.88 -1.54
C ALA A 294 13.13 -0.37 -1.38
N GLU A 295 14.30 0.16 -1.02
CA GLU A 295 14.51 1.60 -1.00
C GLU A 295 14.44 2.21 -2.41
N PRO A 296 14.21 3.53 -2.55
CA PRO A 296 14.11 4.17 -3.86
C PRO A 296 15.37 4.04 -4.71
N THR A 297 16.52 3.78 -4.06
CA THR A 297 17.82 3.55 -4.71
C THR A 297 17.96 2.15 -5.32
N GLU A 298 17.07 1.22 -5.00
CA GLU A 298 17.13 -0.14 -5.51
C GLU A 298 16.62 -0.26 -6.96
N PRO A 299 17.12 -1.23 -7.75
CA PRO A 299 16.78 -1.35 -9.17
C PRO A 299 15.29 -1.54 -9.48
N VAL A 300 14.53 -2.13 -8.55
CA VAL A 300 13.09 -2.35 -8.75
C VAL A 300 12.33 -1.03 -8.88
N TYR A 301 12.68 -0.01 -8.09
CA TYR A 301 12.05 1.31 -8.14
C TYR A 301 12.23 1.94 -9.54
N SER A 302 13.47 1.93 -10.04
CA SER A 302 13.77 2.38 -11.40
C SER A 302 13.04 1.56 -12.47
N THR A 303 12.96 0.24 -12.31
CA THR A 303 12.24 -0.64 -13.26
C THR A 303 10.76 -0.31 -13.34
N ILE A 304 10.11 0.01 -12.21
CA ILE A 304 8.70 0.41 -12.19
C ILE A 304 8.52 1.77 -12.89
N LEU A 305 9.26 2.80 -12.49
CA LEU A 305 9.10 4.15 -13.04
C LEU A 305 9.50 4.28 -14.51
N ASN A 306 10.55 3.56 -14.94
CA ASN A 306 11.04 3.62 -16.32
C ASN A 306 10.31 2.68 -17.28
N CYS A 307 9.17 2.09 -16.88
CA CYS A 307 8.31 1.38 -17.81
C CYS A 307 7.68 2.37 -18.80
N GLU A 308 8.31 2.55 -19.96
CA GLU A 308 7.91 3.51 -21.00
C GLU A 308 6.43 3.40 -21.42
N PHE A 309 5.87 2.19 -21.32
CA PHE A 309 4.50 1.93 -21.73
C PHE A 309 3.45 2.36 -20.70
N LEU A 310 3.81 2.48 -19.43
CA LEU A 310 2.89 2.85 -18.35
C LEU A 310 3.07 4.29 -17.91
N LYS A 311 4.24 4.91 -18.15
CA LYS A 311 4.55 6.30 -17.77
C LYS A 311 4.18 6.58 -16.31
N LEU A 312 4.66 5.73 -15.40
CA LEU A 312 4.33 5.79 -13.99
C LEU A 312 5.06 6.95 -13.30
N GLY A 313 4.39 7.58 -12.35
CA GLY A 313 4.97 8.45 -11.32
C GLY A 313 4.82 7.81 -9.94
N SER A 314 5.54 8.34 -8.94
CA SER A 314 5.32 8.03 -7.53
C SER A 314 4.50 9.15 -6.89
N ALA A 315 3.38 8.81 -6.26
CA ALA A 315 2.42 9.79 -5.73
C ALA A 315 3.04 10.71 -4.66
N TYR A 316 3.82 10.14 -3.73
CA TYR A 316 4.46 10.89 -2.66
C TYR A 316 5.65 11.73 -3.17
N ALA A 317 6.44 11.22 -4.11
CA ALA A 317 7.50 12.00 -4.73
C ALA A 317 6.96 13.18 -5.57
N ASP A 318 5.87 12.96 -6.30
CA ASP A 318 5.25 13.98 -7.15
C ASP A 318 4.58 15.09 -6.31
N ILE A 319 3.89 14.76 -5.22
CA ILE A 319 3.23 15.79 -4.39
C ILE A 319 4.24 16.74 -3.71
N LYS A 320 5.39 16.21 -3.27
CA LYS A 320 6.49 17.02 -2.71
C LYS A 320 7.13 17.86 -3.80
N GLY A 321 7.40 17.28 -4.97
CA GLY A 321 7.95 18.00 -6.13
C GLY A 321 7.08 19.19 -6.58
N ASP A 322 5.76 19.01 -6.65
CA ASP A 322 4.81 20.08 -6.96
C ASP A 322 4.84 21.21 -5.92
N SER A 323 5.06 20.87 -4.65
CA SER A 323 5.12 21.83 -3.54
C SER A 323 6.42 22.63 -3.55
N ASP A 324 7.55 22.00 -3.89
CA ASP A 324 8.83 22.70 -4.03
C ASP A 324 8.84 23.63 -5.24
N GLU A 325 8.23 23.22 -6.36
CA GLU A 325 8.10 24.05 -7.57
C GLU A 325 7.20 25.28 -7.35
N CYS A 326 6.11 25.16 -6.58
CA CYS A 326 5.26 26.34 -6.29
C CYS A 326 5.96 27.35 -5.36
N ASN A 327 6.87 26.88 -4.51
CA ASN A 327 7.63 27.71 -3.58
C ASN A 327 8.86 28.38 -4.24
N ASN A 328 9.47 27.73 -5.24
CA ASN A 328 10.61 28.26 -5.99
C ASN A 328 10.21 28.81 -7.37
N LYS A 329 9.68 30.04 -7.42
CA LYS A 329 9.31 30.73 -8.68
C LYS A 329 10.49 31.08 -9.61
N ASN A 330 11.74 30.75 -9.26
CA ASN A 330 12.95 31.20 -9.95
C ASN A 330 13.78 30.12 -10.67
N VAL A 331 13.25 28.92 -10.88
CA VAL A 331 13.94 27.90 -11.70
C VAL A 331 12.98 27.34 -12.74
N LYS A 332 12.93 27.99 -13.91
CA LYS A 332 12.37 27.39 -15.12
C LYS A 332 13.49 27.12 -16.11
N ASP A 333 13.31 26.01 -16.82
CA ASP A 333 14.00 25.62 -18.05
C ASP A 333 15.36 24.93 -17.89
N GLN A 334 15.32 23.69 -17.38
CA GLN A 334 16.12 22.63 -17.99
C GLN A 334 15.22 21.41 -18.26
N VAL A 335 15.22 20.94 -19.51
CA VAL A 335 14.54 19.70 -19.90
C VAL A 335 15.30 18.56 -19.23
N ALA A 336 14.83 18.15 -18.05
CA ALA A 336 15.40 17.05 -17.28
C ALA A 336 15.37 15.76 -18.12
N ASN A 337 16.54 15.16 -18.33
CA ASN A 337 16.66 13.86 -19.00
C ASN A 337 16.01 12.77 -18.12
N GLY A 338 15.78 11.57 -18.66
CA GLY A 338 15.17 10.46 -17.89
C GLY A 338 15.90 10.12 -16.59
N CYS A 339 17.24 10.25 -16.58
CA CYS A 339 18.07 10.07 -15.39
C CYS A 339 17.80 11.14 -14.31
N ASP A 340 17.58 12.39 -14.71
CA ASP A 340 17.28 13.51 -13.80
C ASP A 340 15.90 13.37 -13.16
N LYS A 341 14.91 12.86 -13.91
CA LYS A 341 13.55 12.60 -13.40
C LYS A 341 13.53 11.52 -12.32
N LEU A 342 14.24 10.41 -12.56
CA LEU A 342 14.36 9.33 -11.58
C LEU A 342 15.07 9.83 -10.31
N GLN A 343 16.18 10.56 -10.48
CA GLN A 343 16.94 11.10 -9.35
C GLN A 343 16.11 12.08 -8.51
N LYS A 344 15.34 12.95 -9.16
CA LYS A 344 14.40 13.85 -8.49
C LYS A 344 13.30 13.07 -7.74
N SER A 345 12.75 12.02 -8.35
CA SER A 345 11.76 11.16 -7.70
C SER A 345 12.33 10.54 -6.42
N ILE A 346 13.53 9.96 -6.49
CA ILE A 346 14.24 9.35 -5.35
C ILE A 346 14.44 10.37 -4.21
N GLN A 347 14.85 11.61 -4.53
CA GLN A 347 15.05 12.68 -3.54
C GLN A 347 13.74 13.17 -2.91
N ASN A 348 12.64 13.02 -3.63
CA ASN A 348 11.33 13.52 -3.23
C ASN A 348 10.49 12.49 -2.47
N GLU A 349 10.90 11.23 -2.41
CA GLU A 349 10.25 10.24 -1.57
C GLU A 349 10.26 10.64 -0.09
N PRO A 350 9.30 10.14 0.73
CA PRO A 350 9.32 10.37 2.15
C PRO A 350 10.58 9.77 2.77
N ALA A 351 10.96 10.25 3.95
CA ALA A 351 12.13 9.72 4.66
C ALA A 351 11.92 8.26 5.11
N TYR A 352 10.67 7.88 5.41
CA TYR A 352 10.31 6.53 5.78
C TYR A 352 8.85 6.23 5.47
N THR A 353 8.57 4.93 5.37
CA THR A 353 7.22 4.35 5.39
C THR A 353 7.09 3.29 6.48
N THR A 354 8.21 2.79 7.01
CA THR A 354 8.30 1.92 8.20
C THR A 354 9.34 2.47 9.16
N TRP A 355 9.07 2.36 10.47
CA TRP A 355 10.00 2.79 11.50
C TRP A 355 9.89 1.90 12.75
N LYS A 356 10.88 1.04 12.96
CA LYS A 356 10.86 -0.02 13.99
C LYS A 356 12.22 -0.21 14.65
N ILE A 357 12.23 -0.88 15.80
CA ILE A 357 13.45 -1.27 16.50
C ILE A 357 13.45 -2.78 16.71
N ARG A 358 14.46 -3.44 16.15
CA ARG A 358 14.71 -4.88 16.24
C ARG A 358 15.98 -5.15 17.06
N GLU A 359 16.31 -6.43 17.25
CA GLU A 359 17.56 -6.84 17.91
C GLU A 359 18.81 -6.26 17.21
N ASP A 360 18.78 -6.19 15.89
CA ASP A 360 19.89 -5.70 15.05
C ASP A 360 19.98 -4.16 14.98
N GLY A 361 18.98 -3.44 15.51
CA GLY A 361 18.98 -1.98 15.57
C GLY A 361 17.67 -1.32 15.15
N GLU A 362 17.74 0.01 15.01
CA GLU A 362 16.62 0.85 14.53
C GLU A 362 16.60 0.86 12.99
N GLU A 363 15.46 0.49 12.41
CA GLU A 363 15.21 0.50 10.98
C GLU A 363 14.20 1.61 10.65
N CYS A 364 14.58 2.53 9.78
CA CYS A 364 13.76 3.66 9.36
C CYS A 364 14.06 3.94 7.88
N HIS A 365 13.16 3.53 6.99
CA HIS A 365 13.35 3.63 5.55
C HIS A 365 12.02 3.61 4.78
N THR A 366 12.08 3.98 3.50
CA THR A 366 10.94 4.01 2.58
C THR A 366 10.94 2.79 1.69
N ILE A 367 9.94 1.93 1.86
CA ILE A 367 9.79 0.66 1.11
C ILE A 367 8.37 0.41 0.61
N ASP A 368 7.42 1.25 1.01
CA ASP A 368 6.03 1.24 0.55
C ASP A 368 5.79 2.34 -0.49
N TYR A 369 5.04 2.03 -1.55
CA TYR A 369 4.84 2.97 -2.63
C TYR A 369 3.41 2.95 -3.18
N ILE A 370 3.00 4.09 -3.74
CA ILE A 370 1.83 4.23 -4.59
C ILE A 370 2.29 4.84 -5.92
N PHE A 371 2.43 3.99 -6.93
CA PHE A 371 2.74 4.38 -8.31
C PHE A 371 1.47 4.56 -9.13
N TYR A 372 1.45 5.49 -10.07
CA TYR A 372 0.26 5.80 -10.85
C TYR A 372 0.58 6.29 -12.27
N THR A 373 -0.34 6.08 -13.22
CA THR A 373 -0.22 6.58 -14.61
C THR A 373 -0.48 8.08 -14.68
N LYS A 374 0.57 8.87 -14.93
CA LYS A 374 0.48 10.35 -14.90
C LYS A 374 -0.39 10.97 -16.00
N ASP A 375 -0.64 10.22 -17.08
CA ASP A 375 -1.46 10.69 -18.20
C ASP A 375 -2.98 10.61 -17.91
N HIS A 376 -3.39 9.78 -16.93
CA HIS A 376 -4.80 9.51 -16.62
C HIS A 376 -5.20 9.90 -15.18
N LEU A 377 -4.23 10.12 -14.31
CA LEU A 377 -4.46 10.43 -12.91
C LEU A 377 -3.59 11.61 -12.50
N LYS A 378 -4.13 12.46 -11.64
CA LYS A 378 -3.39 13.53 -10.96
C LYS A 378 -3.47 13.33 -9.45
N VAL A 379 -2.33 13.22 -8.79
CA VAL A 379 -2.29 13.23 -7.32
C VAL A 379 -2.62 14.64 -6.81
N LYS A 380 -3.57 14.73 -5.88
CA LYS A 380 -4.07 15.99 -5.30
C LYS A 380 -3.55 16.20 -3.89
N ASN A 381 -3.43 15.12 -3.13
CA ASN A 381 -3.02 15.16 -1.74
C ASN A 381 -2.45 13.82 -1.30
N CYS A 382 -1.66 13.85 -0.22
CA CYS A 382 -1.22 12.64 0.46
C CYS A 382 -1.31 12.83 1.98
N LEU A 383 -1.54 11.75 2.72
CA LEU A 383 -1.47 11.74 4.17
C LEU A 383 0.00 11.79 4.62
N GLU A 384 0.32 12.75 5.47
CA GLU A 384 1.68 13.00 5.97
C GLU A 384 2.11 11.92 6.97
N PHE A 385 3.43 11.70 7.06
CA PHE A 385 4.01 10.78 8.04
C PHE A 385 4.25 11.52 9.36
N PRO A 386 3.93 10.90 10.51
CA PRO A 386 4.07 11.53 11.82
C PRO A 386 5.54 11.67 12.19
N HIS A 387 5.97 12.80 12.73
CA HIS A 387 7.37 13.01 13.14
C HIS A 387 7.83 12.05 14.25
N GLY A 388 9.14 11.85 14.38
CA GLY A 388 9.71 10.89 15.32
C GLY A 388 9.37 11.14 16.79
N ASP A 389 9.12 12.40 17.18
CA ASP A 389 8.63 12.80 18.50
C ASP A 389 7.14 12.47 18.71
N GLU A 390 6.32 12.55 17.67
CA GLU A 390 4.91 12.14 17.70
C GLU A 390 4.75 10.61 17.81
N ILE A 391 5.65 9.84 17.16
CA ILE A 391 5.68 8.37 17.25
C ILE A 391 6.18 7.90 18.63
N GLY A 392 7.12 8.65 19.21
CA GLY A 392 7.79 8.30 20.46
C GLY A 392 9.05 7.45 20.29
N LEU A 393 9.82 7.32 21.38
CA LEU A 393 11.15 6.70 21.39
C LEU A 393 11.15 5.19 21.10
N ASN A 394 10.02 4.52 21.30
CA ASN A 394 9.91 3.07 21.10
C ASN A 394 9.50 2.69 19.67
N ARG A 395 9.20 3.67 18.82
CA ARG A 395 8.78 3.49 17.42
C ARG A 395 7.54 2.60 17.31
N THR A 396 7.31 2.00 16.15
CA THR A 396 6.16 1.12 15.90
C THR A 396 6.61 -0.35 15.76
N PRO A 397 5.70 -1.33 16.00
CA PRO A 397 4.33 -1.19 16.50
C PRO A 397 4.29 -0.69 17.95
N SER A 398 3.15 -0.17 18.38
CA SER A 398 2.92 0.27 19.76
C SER A 398 1.43 0.25 20.10
N PHE A 399 1.08 0.56 21.34
CA PHE A 399 -0.33 0.75 21.70
C PHE A 399 -1.01 1.89 20.91
N GLN A 400 -0.25 2.80 20.29
CA GLN A 400 -0.80 3.90 19.48
C GLN A 400 -0.81 3.61 17.99
N TYR A 401 -0.12 2.57 17.50
CA TYR A 401 -0.09 2.24 16.08
C TYR A 401 0.16 0.74 15.84
N PRO A 402 -0.72 0.05 15.09
CA PRO A 402 -0.80 -1.42 15.12
C PRO A 402 0.11 -2.15 14.11
N SER A 403 0.92 -1.43 13.34
CA SER A 403 1.84 -1.98 12.35
C SER A 403 3.19 -1.28 12.44
N ASP A 404 4.25 -1.95 12.02
CA ASP A 404 5.56 -1.35 11.85
C ASP A 404 5.68 -0.51 10.56
N HIS A 405 4.70 -0.62 9.66
CA HIS A 405 4.52 0.23 8.49
C HIS A 405 3.41 1.24 8.72
N PHE A 406 3.57 2.47 8.23
CA PHE A 406 2.54 3.49 8.22
C PHE A 406 1.65 3.35 6.98
N SER A 407 0.35 3.61 7.13
CA SER A 407 -0.56 3.66 6.00
C SER A 407 -0.19 4.80 5.04
N LEU A 408 -0.16 4.53 3.75
CA LEU A 408 -0.05 5.54 2.70
C LEU A 408 -1.45 5.85 2.19
N ILE A 409 -1.81 7.13 2.10
CA ILE A 409 -3.12 7.53 1.61
C ILE A 409 -2.95 8.66 0.60
N CYS A 410 -3.49 8.46 -0.59
CA CYS A 410 -3.45 9.42 -1.68
C CYS A 410 -4.85 9.75 -2.19
N ASP A 411 -5.05 11.03 -2.45
CA ASP A 411 -6.23 11.58 -3.12
C ASP A 411 -5.88 11.80 -4.59
N PHE A 412 -6.56 11.11 -5.50
CA PHE A 412 -6.36 11.18 -6.95
C PHE A 412 -7.55 11.82 -7.64
N GLU A 413 -7.30 12.54 -8.71
CA GLU A 413 -8.29 13.01 -9.68
C GLU A 413 -8.08 12.27 -11.01
N ILE A 414 -9.13 11.63 -11.54
CA ILE A 414 -9.13 11.02 -12.87
C ILE A 414 -9.24 12.13 -13.91
N VAL A 415 -8.22 12.24 -14.75
CA VAL A 415 -8.12 13.25 -15.82
C VAL A 415 -8.27 12.61 -17.19
N ASP A 416 -8.91 13.34 -18.10
CA ASP A 416 -9.00 12.92 -19.50
C ASP A 416 -7.64 13.16 -20.19
N ALA A 417 -7.15 12.17 -20.93
CA ALA A 417 -5.87 12.27 -21.65
C ALA A 417 -5.76 13.50 -22.58
N ALA A 418 -6.88 14.04 -23.05
CA ALA A 418 -6.95 15.23 -23.90
C ALA A 418 -6.67 16.55 -23.14
N GLN A 419 -6.99 16.64 -21.84
CA GLN A 419 -6.78 17.86 -21.05
C GLN A 419 -5.29 18.04 -20.64
N THR A 420 -4.54 16.95 -20.55
CA THR A 420 -3.09 16.98 -20.24
C THR A 420 -2.28 17.66 -21.37
N ILE A 421 -2.71 17.48 -22.63
CA ILE A 421 -2.09 18.14 -23.79
C ILE A 421 -2.40 19.64 -23.80
N HIS A 422 -3.63 20.04 -23.49
CA HIS A 422 -4.03 21.45 -23.48
C HIS A 422 -3.33 22.24 -22.37
N SER A 423 -3.18 21.67 -21.18
CA SER A 423 -2.47 22.29 -20.05
C SER A 423 -0.95 22.39 -20.26
N GLN A 424 -0.34 21.47 -21.01
CA GLN A 424 1.05 21.58 -21.47
C GLN A 424 1.21 22.61 -22.60
N GLN A 425 0.26 22.69 -23.53
CA GLN A 425 0.26 23.69 -24.61
C GLN A 425 -0.02 25.12 -24.13
N GLU A 426 -0.87 25.31 -23.11
CA GLU A 426 -1.11 26.62 -22.50
C GLU A 426 0.10 27.10 -21.69
N LYS A 427 0.78 26.20 -20.96
CA LYS A 427 2.07 26.53 -20.32
C LYS A 427 3.14 26.97 -21.33
N ASN A 428 3.13 26.39 -22.53
CA ASN A 428 4.05 26.75 -23.62
C ASN A 428 3.61 27.96 -24.46
N LYS A 429 2.37 28.47 -24.28
CA LYS A 429 1.88 29.70 -24.95
C LYS A 429 2.05 30.96 -24.10
N ILE A 430 2.39 30.80 -22.83
CA ILE A 430 2.63 31.90 -21.87
C ILE A 430 4.14 32.08 -21.58
N GLN A 431 4.99 31.25 -22.20
CA GLN A 431 6.42 31.51 -22.41
C GLN A 431 6.59 32.19 -23.77
#